data_AF-A0A7C4F1I5-F1
#
_entry.id   AF-A0A7C4F1I5-F1
#
_cell.length_a   1.000
_cell.length_b   1.000
_cell.length_c   1.000
_cell.angle_alpha   90.00
_cell.angle_beta   90.00
_cell.angle_gamma   90.00
#
_symmetry.space_group_name_H-M   'P 1'
#
loop_
_entity.id
_entity.type
_entity.pdbx_description
1 polymer ?
#
loop_
_entity_poly.entity_id
_entity_poly.type
_entity_poly.pdbx_seq_one_letter_code
_entity_poly.pdbx_strand_id
1 'polypeptide(L)' 'MDDKKKRIDELIGEIAVHDYNYYTLDAPAISDAEYDELYDELERLEKETGYVRPDSPTRRVG' A
#
# COMPACT_ATOMS: atom_id res chain seq x y z
N MET A 1 -8.61 17.09 -5.20
CA MET A 1 -8.60 15.85 -6.02
C MET A 1 -7.21 15.22 -6.03
N ASP A 2 -6.16 16.01 -5.84
CA ASP A 2 -4.77 15.54 -5.74
C ASP A 2 -4.41 14.92 -4.37
N ASP A 3 -5.16 15.27 -3.31
CA ASP A 3 -4.90 14.75 -1.96
C ASP A 3 -5.02 13.23 -1.87
N LYS A 4 -5.98 12.65 -2.60
CA LYS A 4 -6.18 11.19 -2.65
C LYS A 4 -5.08 10.48 -3.41
N LYS A 5 -4.60 11.06 -4.52
CA LYS A 5 -3.46 10.51 -5.28
C LYS A 5 -2.18 10.57 -4.44
N LYS A 6 -1.99 11.66 -3.72
CA LYS A 6 -0.87 11.78 -2.78
C LYS A 6 -0.95 10.74 -1.66
N ARG A 7 -2.14 10.50 -1.12
CA ARG A 7 -2.38 9.44 -0.13
C ARG A 7 -2.09 8.05 -0.69
N ILE A 8 -2.48 7.77 -1.93
CA ILE A 8 -2.13 6.53 -2.65
C ILE A 8 -0.61 6.37 -2.74
N ASP A 9 0.11 7.40 -3.17
CA ASP A 9 1.57 7.36 -3.25
C ASP A 9 2.24 7.13 -1.88
N GLU A 10 1.70 7.74 -0.81
CA GLU A 10 2.16 7.53 0.57
C GLU A 10 1.93 6.08 1.03
N LEU A 11 0.72 5.54 0.83
CA LEU A 11 0.38 4.16 1.19
C LEU A 11 1.23 3.13 0.45
N ILE A 12 1.48 3.33 -0.85
CA ILE A 12 2.37 2.47 -1.64
C ILE A 12 3.79 2.48 -1.04
N GLY A 13 4.29 3.65 -0.66
CA GLY A 13 5.61 3.78 -0.03
C GLY A 13 5.67 3.10 1.34
N GLU A 14 4.63 3.28 2.16
CA GLU A 14 4.52 2.68 3.48
C GLU A 14 4.48 1.15 3.39
N ILE A 15 3.61 0.59 2.55
CA ILE A 15 3.53 -0.85 2.29
C ILE A 15 4.86 -1.39 1.76
N ALA A 16 5.54 -0.70 0.85
CA ALA A 16 6.83 -1.14 0.33
C ALA A 16 7.92 -1.18 1.42
N VAL A 17 7.89 -0.26 2.39
CA VAL A 17 8.80 -0.28 3.55
C VAL A 17 8.46 -1.46 4.46
N HIS A 18 7.18 -1.72 4.71
CA HIS A 18 6.75 -2.88 5.50
C HIS A 18 7.14 -4.20 4.84
N ASP A 19 6.91 -4.35 3.54
CA ASP A 19 7.36 -5.50 2.74
C ASP A 19 8.87 -5.67 2.85
N TYR A 20 9.64 -4.58 2.68
CA TYR A 20 11.10 -4.64 2.79
C TYR A 20 11.53 -5.11 4.19
N ASN A 21 10.94 -4.58 5.25
CA ASN A 21 11.25 -4.96 6.63
C ASN A 21 10.87 -6.42 6.91
N TYR A 22 9.74 -6.88 6.39
CA TYR A 22 9.28 -8.26 6.53
C TYR A 22 10.20 -9.24 5.78
N TYR A 23 10.41 -9.02 4.49
CA TYR A 23 11.14 -9.96 3.63
C TYR A 23 12.67 -9.85 3.73
N THR A 24 13.20 -8.67 4.08
CA THR A 24 14.66 -8.43 4.08
C THR A 24 15.24 -8.44 5.48
N LEU A 25 14.56 -7.80 6.44
CA LEU A 25 15.08 -7.63 7.80
C LEU A 25 14.56 -8.68 8.79
N ASP A 26 13.60 -9.53 8.39
CA ASP A 26 12.89 -10.47 9.28
C ASP A 26 12.34 -9.75 10.54
N ALA A 27 11.96 -8.49 10.35
CA ALA A 27 11.58 -7.55 11.40
C ALA A 27 10.28 -6.85 11.01
N PRO A 28 9.13 -7.57 11.04
CA PRO A 28 7.83 -6.97 10.76
C PRO A 28 7.61 -5.76 11.65
N ALA A 29 7.42 -4.59 11.04
CA ALA A 29 7.16 -3.36 11.76
C ALA A 29 5.69 -3.21 12.16
N ILE A 30 4.80 -3.93 11.46
CA ILE A 30 3.35 -3.93 11.68
C ILE A 30 2.81 -5.36 11.65
N SER A 31 1.65 -5.57 12.24
CA SER A 31 0.95 -6.86 12.21
C SER A 31 0.25 -7.09 10.87
N ASP A 32 -0.07 -8.34 10.53
CA ASP A 32 -0.82 -8.67 9.31
C ASP A 32 -2.13 -7.88 9.20
N ALA A 33 -2.84 -7.68 10.33
CA ALA A 33 -4.08 -6.90 10.35
C ALA A 33 -3.88 -5.42 9.99
N GLU A 34 -2.77 -4.81 10.44
CA GLU A 34 -2.45 -3.42 10.09
C GLU A 34 -2.05 -3.31 8.62
N TYR A 35 -1.33 -4.31 8.10
CA TYR A 35 -1.00 -4.40 6.68
C TYR A 35 -2.26 -4.50 5.83
N ASP A 36 -3.20 -5.38 6.22
CA ASP A 36 -4.49 -5.54 5.55
C ASP A 36 -5.29 -4.22 5.56
N GLU A 37 -5.28 -3.47 6.67
CA GLU A 37 -5.95 -2.16 6.73
C GLU A 37 -5.33 -1.12 5.77
N LEU A 38 -4.00 -1.04 5.71
CA LEU A 38 -3.28 -0.15 4.79
C LEU A 38 -3.57 -0.52 3.33
N TYR A 39 -3.56 -1.82 3.03
CA TYR A 39 -3.83 -2.35 1.70
C TYR A 39 -5.28 -2.10 1.27
N ASP A 40 -6.24 -2.34 2.16
CA ASP A 40 -7.66 -2.07 1.91
C ASP A 40 -7.92 -0.56 1.70
N GLU A 41 -7.24 0.32 2.45
CA GLU A 41 -7.30 1.76 2.23
C GLU A 41 -6.79 2.13 0.83
N LEU A 42 -5.63 1.60 0.46
CA LEU A 42 -5.02 1.82 -0.86
C LEU A 42 -5.97 1.37 -1.97
N GLU A 43 -6.49 0.14 -1.90
CA GLU A 43 -7.39 -0.41 -2.91
C GLU A 43 -8.69 0.42 -3.04
N ARG A 44 -9.26 0.87 -1.91
CA ARG A 44 -10.45 1.74 -1.91
C ARG A 44 -10.16 3.06 -2.61
N LEU A 45 -9.05 3.72 -2.28
CA LEU A 45 -8.67 5.00 -2.87
C LEU A 45 -8.37 4.86 -4.37
N GLU A 46 -7.68 3.81 -4.77
CA GLU A 46 -7.40 3.48 -6.17
C GLU A 46 -8.68 3.27 -6.98
N LYS A 47 -9.65 2.50 -6.43
CA LYS A 47 -10.97 2.29 -7.05
C LYS A 47 -11.77 3.59 -7.14
N GLU A 48 -11.76 4.40 -6.09
CA GLU A 48 -12.51 5.65 -6.04
C GLU A 48 -11.95 6.71 -7.00
N THR A 49 -10.62 6.79 -7.10
CA THR A 49 -9.95 7.79 -7.95
C THR A 49 -9.74 7.32 -9.39
N GLY A 50 -9.78 6.01 -9.63
CA GLY A 50 -9.37 5.40 -10.89
C GLY A 50 -7.88 5.54 -11.18
N TYR A 51 -7.07 5.93 -10.19
CA TYR A 51 -5.63 6.11 -10.32
C TYR A 51 -4.91 4.94 -9.66
N VAL A 52 -4.45 3.99 -10.47
CA VAL A 52 -3.68 2.83 -10.01
C VAL A 52 -2.26 2.94 -10.54
N ARG A 53 -1.30 2.91 -9.63
CA ARG A 53 0.11 2.96 -10.03
C ARG A 53 0.61 1.60 -10.53
N PRO A 54 1.52 1.58 -11.51
CA PRO A 54 2.06 0.32 -12.04
C PRO A 54 2.90 -0.46 -11.03
N ASP A 55 3.48 0.22 -10.05
CA ASP A 55 4.25 -0.33 -8.93
C ASP A 55 3.41 -0.54 -7.66
N SER A 56 2.10 -0.35 -7.73
CA SER A 56 1.21 -0.57 -6.60
C SER A 56 1.16 -2.06 -6.21
N PRO A 57 1.26 -2.41 -4.92
CA PRO A 57 1.14 -3.79 -4.44
C PRO A 57 -0.24 -4.40 -4.80
N THR A 58 -1.28 -3.58 -4.95
CA THR A 58 -2.62 -4.01 -5.36
C THR A 58 -2.69 -4.62 -6.76
N ARG A 59 -1.73 -4.31 -7.63
CA ARG A 59 -1.62 -4.93 -8.96
C ARG A 59 -0.83 -6.23 -8.96
N ARG A 60 0.02 -6.46 -7.95
CA ARG A 60 0.82 -7.68 -7.84
C ARG A 60 0.02 -8.83 -7.28
N VAL A 61 -0.90 -8.53 -6.37
CA VAL A 61 -1.83 -9.49 -5.79
C VAL A 61 -3.15 -9.35 -6.54
N GLY A 62 -3.27 -10.10 -7.64
CA GLY A 62 -4.46 -10.20 -8.47
C GLY A 62 -4.79 -11.64 -8.80
#